data_AF-A0A7Z9INY1-F1
#
_entry.id   AF-A0A7Z9INY1-F1
#
_cell.length_a   1.000
_cell.length_b   1.000
_cell.length_c   1.000
_cell.angle_alpha   90.00
_cell.angle_beta   90.00
_cell.angle_gamma   90.00
#
_symmetry.space_group_name_H-M   'P 1'
#
loop_
_entity.id
_entity.type
_entity.pdbx_description
1 polymer ?
#
loop_
_entity_poly.entity_id
_entity_poly.type
_entity_poly.pdbx_seq_one_letter_code
_entity_poly.pdbx_strand_id
1 'polypeptide(L)'
;MSLGTSPGDSNTVNWTDVGNVSTYTFTNLNLIETVTYYASVQAQDMAGNMSDIYTGDGITIDQSGPEPGQVNDGSSQDIDWVNIDYSVDANWTVFTDTLSGVVEYWISIGLTPGQPNFMPWISNGLDTTFTAAQELSEGPTYYINIYAIDSVGNTSAIISSDGFGVDLDSPLAGTVFD
;
A
#
# COMPACT_ATOMS: atom_id res chain seq x y z
N MET A 1 8.31 -30.19 15.99
CA MET A 1 7.43 -29.05 15.70
C MET A 1 6.47 -29.39 14.57
N SER A 2 5.29 -28.77 14.55
CA SER A 2 4.31 -28.85 13.46
C SER A 2 3.84 -27.45 13.09
N LEU A 3 3.18 -27.34 11.93
CA LEU A 3 2.48 -26.14 11.49
C LEU A 3 1.04 -26.54 11.12
N GLY A 4 0.06 -25.79 11.64
CA GLY A 4 -1.34 -26.04 11.37
C GLY A 4 -2.16 -24.76 11.29
N THR A 5 -3.41 -24.90 10.88
CA THR A 5 -4.37 -23.78 10.75
C THR A 5 -5.26 -23.61 11.98
N SER A 6 -5.00 -24.40 13.03
CA SER A 6 -5.56 -24.23 14.38
C SER A 6 -4.49 -24.60 15.42
N PRO A 7 -4.60 -24.13 16.68
CA PRO A 7 -3.63 -24.47 17.71
C PRO A 7 -3.49 -25.97 17.92
N GLY A 8 -2.24 -26.47 17.86
CA GLY A 8 -1.91 -27.89 18.03
C GLY A 8 -2.06 -28.75 16.76
N ASP A 9 -2.63 -28.22 15.68
CA ASP A 9 -2.78 -28.96 14.44
C ASP A 9 -1.44 -29.18 13.72
N SER A 10 -1.46 -30.12 12.78
CA SER A 10 -0.34 -30.44 11.90
C SER A 10 -0.76 -30.61 10.44
N ASN A 11 -1.86 -29.96 10.04
CA ASN A 11 -2.46 -30.13 8.71
C ASN A 11 -1.75 -29.35 7.59
N THR A 12 -0.78 -28.49 7.92
CA THR A 12 0.10 -27.81 6.94
C THR A 12 1.47 -28.47 6.89
N VAL A 13 2.07 -28.71 8.06
CA VAL A 13 3.33 -29.44 8.20
C VAL A 13 3.18 -30.44 9.34
N ASN A 14 3.39 -31.72 9.03
CA ASN A 14 3.38 -32.80 10.02
C ASN A 14 4.46 -32.61 11.09
N TRP A 15 4.25 -33.22 12.26
CA TRP A 15 5.23 -33.25 13.34
C TRP A 15 6.60 -33.73 12.84
N THR A 16 7.58 -32.83 12.93
CA THR A 16 8.96 -33.06 12.52
C THR A 16 9.87 -32.93 13.74
N ASP A 17 10.78 -33.88 13.93
CA ASP A 17 11.85 -33.73 14.91
C ASP A 17 12.86 -32.71 14.40
N VAL A 18 13.13 -31.73 15.24
CA VAL A 18 13.98 -30.57 14.97
C VAL A 18 15.21 -30.55 15.87
N GLY A 19 15.37 -31.57 16.72
CA GLY A 19 16.41 -31.63 17.75
C GLY A 19 16.21 -30.64 18.88
N ASN A 20 17.25 -30.48 19.70
CA ASN A 20 17.26 -29.54 20.82
C ASN A 20 17.67 -28.13 20.36
N VAL A 21 16.76 -27.47 19.65
CA VAL A 21 16.95 -26.11 19.12
C VAL A 21 15.95 -25.14 19.73
N SER A 22 16.35 -23.87 19.86
CA SER A 22 15.47 -22.80 20.34
C SER A 22 14.77 -22.04 19.20
N THR A 23 15.19 -22.26 17.95
CA THR A 23 14.62 -21.63 16.76
C THR A 23 14.52 -22.65 15.64
N TYR A 24 13.52 -22.47 14.77
CA TYR A 24 13.32 -23.30 13.59
C TYR A 24 12.56 -22.51 12.53
N THR A 25 12.95 -22.71 11.28
CA THR A 25 12.34 -22.05 10.13
C THR A 25 11.67 -23.11 9.27
N PHE A 26 10.35 -23.00 9.12
CA PHE A 26 9.64 -23.74 8.10
C PHE A 26 9.98 -23.15 6.72
N THR A 27 10.23 -24.01 5.73
CA THR A 27 10.58 -23.61 4.37
C THR A 27 9.70 -24.37 3.36
N ASN A 28 9.67 -23.90 2.11
CA ASN A 28 8.89 -24.51 1.02
C ASN A 28 7.40 -24.67 1.36
N LEU A 29 6.83 -23.65 1.98
CA LEU A 29 5.41 -23.60 2.31
C LEU A 29 4.62 -22.95 1.18
N ASN A 30 3.42 -23.48 0.92
CA ASN A 30 2.40 -22.80 0.13
C ASN A 30 1.35 -22.27 1.10
N LEU A 31 1.59 -21.07 1.61
CA LEU A 31 0.70 -20.42 2.56
C LEU A 31 -0.43 -19.71 1.82
N ILE A 32 -1.62 -19.77 2.40
CA ILE A 32 -2.84 -19.24 1.83
C ILE A 32 -3.17 -17.92 2.51
N GLU A 33 -3.48 -16.92 1.69
CA GLU A 33 -3.99 -15.60 2.08
C GLU A 33 -5.14 -15.69 3.10
N THR A 34 -5.21 -14.74 4.04
CA THR A 34 -6.20 -14.66 5.12
C THR A 34 -6.17 -15.80 6.16
N VAL A 35 -5.39 -16.86 5.93
CA VAL A 35 -5.32 -18.00 6.85
C VAL A 35 -4.29 -17.73 7.95
N THR A 36 -4.68 -17.96 9.20
CA THR A 36 -3.77 -17.94 10.34
C THR A 36 -3.10 -19.30 10.53
N TYR A 37 -1.77 -19.30 10.59
CA TYR A 37 -0.97 -20.49 10.84
C TYR A 37 -0.35 -20.46 12.23
N TYR A 38 -0.34 -21.61 12.88
CA TYR A 38 0.10 -21.80 14.25
C TYR A 38 1.25 -22.79 14.30
N ALA A 39 2.42 -22.31 14.73
CA ALA A 39 3.55 -23.19 15.03
C ALA A 39 3.33 -23.86 16.39
N SER A 40 3.44 -25.19 16.42
CA SER A 40 3.29 -25.98 17.65
C SER A 40 4.55 -26.80 17.94
N VAL A 41 4.88 -26.93 19.22
CA VAL A 41 6.04 -27.66 19.73
C VAL A 41 5.64 -28.56 20.89
N GLN A 42 6.29 -29.71 20.97
CA GLN A 42 6.26 -30.61 22.11
C GLN A 42 7.66 -31.23 22.23
N ALA A 43 8.08 -31.51 23.45
CA ALA A 43 9.36 -32.13 23.74
C ALA A 43 9.19 -33.64 23.98
N GLN A 44 10.24 -34.41 23.66
CA GLN A 44 10.34 -35.81 24.01
C GLN A 44 11.56 -36.02 24.93
N ASP A 45 11.38 -36.71 26.05
CA ASP A 45 12.50 -37.08 26.92
C ASP A 45 13.21 -38.36 26.43
N MET A 46 14.33 -38.72 27.07
CA MET A 46 15.09 -39.93 26.70
C MET A 46 14.33 -41.24 26.94
N ALA A 47 13.26 -41.23 27.74
CA ALA A 47 12.40 -42.38 27.97
C ALA A 47 11.22 -42.44 26.98
N GLY A 48 11.11 -41.47 26.06
CA GLY A 48 10.08 -41.38 25.05
C GLY A 48 8.79 -40.66 25.49
N ASN A 49 8.76 -40.08 26.69
CA ASN A 49 7.60 -39.34 27.17
C ASN A 49 7.49 -38.00 26.45
N MET A 50 6.27 -37.66 26.01
CA MET A 50 5.96 -36.39 25.37
C MET A 50 5.48 -35.36 26.39
N SER A 51 5.89 -34.11 26.25
CA SER A 51 5.26 -32.99 26.96
C SER A 51 3.87 -32.70 26.41
N ASP A 52 3.16 -31.78 27.06
CA ASP A 52 2.02 -31.09 26.44
C ASP A 52 2.46 -30.35 25.17
N ILE A 53 1.49 -30.08 24.29
CA ILE A 53 1.69 -29.25 23.10
C ILE A 53 1.59 -27.78 23.51
N TYR A 54 2.60 -27.01 23.13
CA TYR A 54 2.60 -25.55 23.23
C TYR A 54 2.51 -24.96 21.83
N THR A 55 1.64 -23.96 21.68
CA THR A 55 1.36 -23.32 20.40
C THR A 55 1.57 -21.81 20.52
N GLY A 56 2.15 -21.19 19.48
CA GLY A 56 2.20 -19.74 19.37
C GLY A 56 0.82 -19.10 19.19
N ASP A 57 0.79 -17.77 19.21
CA ASP A 57 -0.38 -16.93 18.96
C ASP A 57 -0.88 -16.96 17.51
N GLY A 58 0.00 -17.31 16.59
CA GLY A 58 -0.31 -17.53 15.18
C GLY A 58 0.03 -16.32 14.30
N ILE A 59 0.16 -16.57 13.01
CA ILE A 59 0.50 -15.56 12.00
C ILE A 59 -0.54 -15.63 10.89
N THR A 60 -1.27 -14.54 10.67
CA THR A 60 -2.17 -14.38 9.53
C THR A 60 -1.37 -13.96 8.32
N ILE A 61 -1.63 -14.62 7.19
CA ILE A 61 -0.94 -14.37 5.94
C ILE A 61 -1.66 -13.27 5.18
N ASP A 62 -0.90 -12.23 4.86
CA ASP A 62 -1.31 -11.10 4.04
C ASP A 62 -0.29 -10.89 2.91
N GLN A 63 -0.74 -11.10 1.68
CA GLN A 63 0.02 -10.99 0.44
C GLN A 63 -0.61 -9.98 -0.52
N SER A 64 -1.76 -9.40 -0.15
CA SER A 64 -2.45 -8.41 -0.97
C SER A 64 -2.10 -7.01 -0.52
N GLY A 65 -1.80 -6.12 -1.46
CA GLY A 65 -1.66 -4.70 -1.14
C GLY A 65 -3.00 -4.02 -0.90
N PRO A 66 -2.98 -2.78 -0.42
CA PRO A 66 -4.20 -2.01 -0.20
C PRO A 66 -5.02 -1.84 -1.49
N GLU A 67 -6.34 -1.83 -1.37
CA GLU A 67 -7.25 -1.50 -2.45
C GLU A 67 -7.29 0.03 -2.68
N PRO A 68 -7.03 0.51 -3.91
CA PRO A 68 -6.98 1.94 -4.20
C PRO A 68 -8.30 2.69 -4.03
N GLY A 69 -8.20 3.95 -3.62
CA GLY A 69 -9.28 4.92 -3.64
C GLY A 69 -9.41 5.66 -4.98
N GLN A 70 -9.89 6.90 -4.91
CA GLN A 70 -9.87 7.87 -6.01
C GLN A 70 -8.91 9.01 -5.67
N VAL A 71 -8.23 9.55 -6.68
CA VAL A 71 -7.30 10.68 -6.55
C VAL A 71 -7.80 11.85 -7.40
N ASN A 72 -7.76 13.03 -6.81
CA ASN A 72 -8.11 14.31 -7.42
C ASN A 72 -6.87 15.21 -7.36
N ASP A 73 -6.73 16.10 -8.33
CA ASP A 73 -5.57 17.00 -8.52
C ASP A 73 -5.82 18.46 -8.11
N GLY A 74 -6.82 18.68 -7.25
CA GLY A 74 -7.01 19.92 -6.53
C GLY A 74 -6.91 19.75 -5.02
N SER A 75 -7.04 20.86 -4.29
CA SER A 75 -6.94 20.89 -2.82
C SER A 75 -8.17 20.32 -2.08
N SER A 76 -9.30 20.14 -2.77
CA SER A 76 -10.51 19.56 -2.17
C SER A 76 -11.41 18.86 -3.18
N GLN A 77 -11.56 19.44 -4.37
CA GLN A 77 -12.21 18.83 -5.52
C GLN A 77 -11.20 18.64 -6.62
N ASP A 78 -11.58 17.81 -7.57
CA ASP A 78 -10.92 17.65 -8.85
C ASP A 78 -10.93 18.96 -9.67
N ILE A 79 -9.88 19.24 -10.42
CA ILE A 79 -9.75 20.47 -11.21
C ILE A 79 -9.19 20.19 -12.60
N ASP A 80 -9.75 20.85 -13.61
CA ASP A 80 -9.22 20.73 -14.98
C ASP A 80 -8.10 21.76 -15.26
N TRP A 81 -8.14 22.91 -14.58
CA TRP A 81 -7.27 24.06 -14.88
C TRP A 81 -6.89 24.86 -13.63
N VAL A 82 -5.66 25.35 -13.60
CA VAL A 82 -5.16 26.31 -12.60
C VAL A 82 -4.62 27.56 -13.28
N ASN A 83 -4.72 28.69 -12.58
CA ASN A 83 -4.15 29.98 -13.00
C ASN A 83 -2.89 30.37 -12.20
N ILE A 84 -2.24 29.37 -11.60
CA ILE A 84 -0.98 29.51 -10.87
C ILE A 84 0.02 28.50 -11.43
N ASP A 85 1.29 28.85 -11.40
CA ASP A 85 2.39 28.09 -12.00
C ASP A 85 3.44 27.64 -10.99
N TYR A 86 3.17 27.78 -9.69
CA TYR A 86 4.16 27.55 -8.63
C TYR A 86 3.73 26.50 -7.59
N SER A 87 2.54 25.92 -7.72
CA SER A 87 1.98 25.00 -6.71
C SER A 87 1.12 23.92 -7.35
N VAL A 88 1.19 22.73 -6.75
CA VAL A 88 0.34 21.58 -7.06
C VAL A 88 -0.32 21.12 -5.78
N ASP A 89 -1.63 20.93 -5.82
CA ASP A 89 -2.41 20.37 -4.73
C ASP A 89 -3.01 19.04 -5.17
N ALA A 90 -3.24 18.13 -4.23
CA ALA A 90 -3.92 16.88 -4.48
C ALA A 90 -4.67 16.40 -3.24
N ASN A 91 -5.73 15.62 -3.46
CA ASN A 91 -6.45 14.91 -2.40
C ASN A 91 -6.93 13.56 -2.91
N TRP A 92 -7.10 12.59 -2.01
CA TRP A 92 -7.62 11.27 -2.36
C TRP A 92 -8.51 10.70 -1.27
N THR A 93 -9.36 9.76 -1.66
CA THR A 93 -10.09 8.94 -0.70
C THR A 93 -9.15 7.90 -0.10
N VAL A 94 -9.36 7.56 1.17
CA VAL A 94 -8.56 6.55 1.86
C VAL A 94 -8.52 5.23 1.10
N PHE A 95 -7.33 4.63 1.00
CA PHE A 95 -7.15 3.27 0.51
C PHE A 95 -7.53 2.32 1.63
N THR A 96 -8.01 1.13 1.28
CA THR A 96 -8.50 0.17 2.27
C THR A 96 -7.70 -1.10 2.25
N ASP A 97 -7.26 -1.51 3.43
CA ASP A 97 -6.65 -2.81 3.68
C ASP A 97 -7.25 -3.36 4.97
N THR A 98 -7.85 -4.55 4.89
CA THR A 98 -8.60 -5.14 6.01
C THR A 98 -7.77 -6.12 6.84
N LEU A 99 -6.59 -6.50 6.38
CA LEU A 99 -5.74 -7.50 7.04
C LEU A 99 -4.66 -6.81 7.84
N SER A 100 -3.70 -6.19 7.17
CA SER A 100 -2.55 -5.54 7.80
C SER A 100 -2.69 -4.02 7.89
N GLY A 101 -3.62 -3.42 7.13
CA GLY A 101 -3.91 -1.99 7.20
C GLY A 101 -2.87 -1.12 6.49
N VAL A 102 -3.29 0.06 6.02
CA VAL A 102 -2.42 1.01 5.32
C VAL A 102 -1.49 1.74 6.30
N VAL A 103 -0.20 1.86 5.96
CA VAL A 103 0.79 2.57 6.78
C VAL A 103 1.47 3.74 6.07
N GLU A 104 1.43 3.79 4.73
CA GLU A 104 2.10 4.85 3.98
C GLU A 104 1.49 5.06 2.59
N TYR A 105 1.38 6.33 2.17
CA TYR A 105 1.10 6.76 0.82
C TYR A 105 2.37 7.31 0.16
N TRP A 106 2.53 6.99 -1.11
CA TRP A 106 3.58 7.52 -1.96
C TRP A 106 2.95 8.27 -3.14
N ILE A 107 3.45 9.48 -3.39
CA ILE A 107 2.92 10.38 -4.41
C ILE A 107 4.01 10.81 -5.39
N SER A 108 3.65 10.94 -6.66
CA SER A 108 4.48 11.54 -7.70
C SER A 108 3.63 12.41 -8.62
N ILE A 109 4.29 13.25 -9.42
CA ILE A 109 3.63 14.04 -10.45
C ILE A 109 4.21 13.63 -11.80
N GLY A 110 3.32 13.40 -12.77
CA GLY A 110 3.67 12.98 -14.12
C GLY A 110 3.08 13.89 -15.20
N LEU A 111 3.64 13.78 -16.39
CA LEU A 111 3.08 14.25 -17.67
C LEU A 111 2.36 13.10 -18.40
N THR A 112 2.30 11.93 -17.78
CA THR A 112 1.62 10.74 -18.28
C THR A 112 1.13 9.95 -17.06
N PRO A 113 -0.10 9.42 -17.08
CA PRO A 113 -0.63 8.61 -15.99
C PRO A 113 0.33 7.48 -15.59
N GLY A 114 0.56 7.36 -14.28
CA GLY A 114 1.40 6.35 -13.63
C GLY A 114 2.91 6.60 -13.74
N GLN A 115 3.36 7.67 -14.40
CA GLN A 115 4.78 7.95 -14.61
C GLN A 115 5.28 9.10 -13.72
N PRO A 116 6.36 8.91 -12.94
CA PRO A 116 6.91 9.95 -12.07
C PRO A 116 7.93 10.85 -12.82
N ASN A 117 7.54 11.32 -14.01
CA ASN A 117 8.47 11.99 -14.94
C ASN A 117 8.54 13.51 -14.79
N PHE A 118 7.73 14.12 -13.91
CA PHE A 118 7.81 15.53 -13.53
C PHE A 118 8.31 15.71 -12.08
N MET A 119 7.75 14.95 -11.13
CA MET A 119 8.23 14.84 -9.76
C MET A 119 8.42 13.36 -9.40
N PRO A 120 9.57 12.95 -8.83
CA PRO A 120 9.76 11.57 -8.39
C PRO A 120 8.81 11.20 -7.24
N TRP A 121 8.68 9.90 -6.99
CA TRP A 121 7.94 9.38 -5.84
C TRP A 121 8.51 9.90 -4.52
N ILE A 122 7.64 10.44 -3.67
CA ILE A 122 7.95 10.84 -2.29
C ILE A 122 6.92 10.27 -1.33
N SER A 123 7.34 10.02 -0.09
CA SER A 123 6.43 9.60 0.97
C SER A 123 5.55 10.77 1.41
N ASN A 124 4.25 10.51 1.57
CA ASN A 124 3.27 11.41 2.16
C ASN A 124 2.76 10.89 3.53
N GLY A 125 3.42 9.86 4.10
CA GLY A 125 2.94 9.23 5.33
C GLY A 125 1.49 8.76 5.19
N LEU A 126 0.65 9.07 6.17
CA LEU A 126 -0.78 8.68 6.18
C LEU A 126 -1.73 9.81 5.77
N ASP A 127 -1.19 10.98 5.42
CA ASP A 127 -2.02 12.12 5.03
C ASP A 127 -2.70 11.83 3.68
N THR A 128 -3.96 12.27 3.54
CA THR A 128 -4.77 12.07 2.32
C THR A 128 -4.82 13.32 1.42
N THR A 129 -3.95 14.26 1.70
CA THR A 129 -3.80 15.52 0.98
C THR A 129 -2.32 15.77 0.76
N PHE A 130 -1.99 16.48 -0.32
CA PHE A 130 -0.62 16.82 -0.66
C PHE A 130 -0.57 18.21 -1.28
N THR A 131 0.45 18.98 -0.92
CA THR A 131 0.77 20.27 -1.53
C THR A 131 2.27 20.34 -1.75
N ALA A 132 2.70 20.70 -2.95
CA ALA A 132 4.10 20.94 -3.26
C ALA A 132 4.29 22.19 -4.12
N ALA A 133 5.35 22.94 -3.80
CA ALA A 133 5.84 24.00 -4.67
C ALA A 133 6.52 23.37 -5.89
N GLN A 134 6.01 23.67 -7.08
CA GLN A 134 6.49 23.13 -8.35
C GLN A 134 6.36 24.19 -9.45
N GLU A 135 7.40 24.34 -10.25
CA GLU A 135 7.41 25.26 -11.40
C GLU A 135 6.69 24.60 -12.59
N LEU A 136 5.47 25.01 -12.84
CA LEU A 136 4.60 24.51 -13.90
C LEU A 136 4.73 25.38 -15.15
N SER A 137 4.36 24.82 -16.29
CA SER A 137 4.31 25.53 -17.57
C SER A 137 3.01 25.23 -18.29
N GLU A 138 2.52 26.19 -19.07
CA GLU A 138 1.39 25.95 -19.97
C GLU A 138 1.75 24.95 -21.08
N GLY A 139 0.75 24.17 -21.52
CA GLY A 139 0.88 23.22 -22.64
C GLY A 139 0.78 21.74 -22.24
N PRO A 140 1.56 21.25 -21.26
CA PRO A 140 1.41 19.90 -20.72
C PRO A 140 0.16 19.74 -19.84
N THR A 141 -0.29 18.49 -19.69
CA THR A 141 -1.22 18.07 -18.64
C THR A 141 -0.43 17.39 -17.53
N TYR A 142 -0.69 17.78 -16.29
CA TYR A 142 -0.06 17.23 -15.10
C TYR A 142 -1.01 16.22 -14.44
N TYR A 143 -0.45 15.09 -14.01
CA TYR A 143 -1.19 13.99 -13.39
C TYR A 143 -0.61 13.72 -12.01
N ILE A 144 -1.47 13.60 -11.01
CA ILE A 144 -1.09 13.10 -9.70
C ILE A 144 -1.11 11.58 -9.75
N ASN A 145 -0.03 10.91 -9.35
CA ASN A 145 0.01 9.47 -9.21
C ASN A 145 0.19 9.08 -7.76
N ILE A 146 -0.50 8.04 -7.32
CA ILE A 146 -0.44 7.56 -5.94
C ILE A 146 -0.49 6.03 -5.87
N TYR A 147 0.26 5.47 -4.92
CA TYR A 147 0.09 4.11 -4.42
C TYR A 147 0.25 4.09 -2.89
N ALA A 148 -0.21 3.03 -2.24
CA ALA A 148 -0.10 2.85 -0.80
C ALA A 148 0.69 1.58 -0.46
N ILE A 149 1.24 1.56 0.75
CA ILE A 149 1.94 0.43 1.36
C ILE A 149 1.20 0.03 2.64
N ASP A 150 1.03 -1.27 2.86
CA ASP A 150 0.44 -1.84 4.07
C ASP A 150 1.47 -2.13 5.18
N SER A 151 1.04 -2.61 6.35
CA SER A 151 1.97 -2.84 7.48
C SER A 151 2.90 -4.04 7.33
N VAL A 152 2.69 -4.89 6.31
CA VAL A 152 3.56 -6.04 5.98
C VAL A 152 4.41 -5.81 4.73
N GLY A 153 4.27 -4.66 4.07
CA GLY A 153 5.08 -4.19 2.95
C GLY A 153 4.50 -4.49 1.56
N ASN A 154 3.24 -4.91 1.44
CA ASN A 154 2.60 -5.05 0.13
C ASN A 154 2.21 -3.67 -0.43
N THR A 155 2.27 -3.52 -1.75
CA THR A 155 1.94 -2.27 -2.46
C THR A 155 0.62 -2.38 -3.18
N SER A 156 -0.19 -1.32 -3.16
CA SER A 156 -1.38 -1.21 -4.01
C SER A 156 -1.02 -1.10 -5.49
N ALA A 157 -2.02 -1.16 -6.37
CA ALA A 157 -1.87 -0.62 -7.72
C ALA A 157 -1.61 0.89 -7.69
N ILE A 158 -0.91 1.40 -8.70
CA ILE A 158 -0.77 2.83 -8.94
C ILE A 158 -2.05 3.34 -9.63
N ILE A 159 -2.63 4.40 -9.08
CA ILE A 159 -3.73 5.15 -9.70
C ILE A 159 -3.28 6.58 -10.03
N SER A 160 -3.98 7.21 -10.97
CA SER A 160 -3.72 8.59 -11.40
C SER A 160 -4.99 9.42 -11.41
N SER A 161 -4.85 10.74 -11.22
CA SER A 161 -5.93 11.69 -11.54
C SER A 161 -6.17 11.71 -13.06
N ASP A 162 -7.24 12.36 -13.50
CA ASP A 162 -7.49 12.64 -14.92
C ASP A 162 -6.69 13.83 -15.46
N GLY A 163 -6.19 14.68 -14.56
CA GLY A 163 -5.09 15.60 -14.80
C GLY A 163 -5.54 17.02 -15.12
N PHE A 164 -4.67 17.98 -14.81
CA PHE A 164 -4.96 19.41 -14.94
C PHE A 164 -3.94 20.14 -15.84
N GLY A 165 -4.39 21.23 -16.44
CA GLY A 165 -3.55 22.15 -17.20
C GLY A 165 -3.31 23.49 -16.48
N VAL A 166 -2.31 24.24 -16.95
CA VAL A 166 -2.06 25.62 -16.52
C VAL A 166 -2.56 26.58 -17.61
N ASP A 167 -3.33 27.59 -17.22
CA ASP A 167 -3.80 28.70 -18.06
C ASP A 167 -3.61 30.03 -17.33
N LEU A 168 -2.63 30.82 -17.79
CA LEU A 168 -2.29 32.14 -17.25
C LEU A 168 -2.79 33.27 -18.15
N ASP A 169 -3.42 32.95 -19.28
CA ASP A 169 -3.85 33.92 -20.25
C ASP A 169 -5.13 34.65 -19.79
N SER A 170 -5.13 35.97 -19.97
CA SER A 170 -6.33 36.77 -19.72
C SER A 170 -7.34 36.58 -20.86
N PRO A 171 -8.65 36.49 -20.56
CA PRO A 171 -9.66 36.38 -21.61
C PRO A 171 -9.63 37.61 -22.52
N LEU A 172 -9.73 37.37 -23.82
CA LEU A 172 -9.86 38.43 -24.81
C LEU A 172 -11.23 39.13 -24.65
N ALA A 173 -11.21 40.45 -24.44
CA ALA A 173 -12.44 41.24 -24.35
C ALA A 173 -13.21 41.23 -25.68
N GLY A 174 -14.50 40.90 -25.62
CA GLY A 174 -15.40 40.98 -26.76
C GLY A 174 -15.87 42.40 -27.04
N THR A 175 -16.39 42.63 -28.25
CA THR A 175 -17.11 43.87 -28.59
C THR A 175 -18.58 43.75 -28.22
N VAL A 176 -19.10 44.70 -27.43
CA VAL A 176 -20.53 44.83 -27.15
C VAL A 176 -21.21 45.57 -28.30
N PHE A 177 -22.28 45.01 -28.85
CA PHE A 177 -23.18 45.69 -29.79
C PHE A 177 -24.43 46.14 -29.00
N ASP A 178 -24.83 47.39 -29.20
CA ASP A 178 -26.11 47.97 -28.75
C ASP A 178 -27.19 47.72 -29.81
#